data_AF-A0A8B6G284-F1
#
_entry.id   AF-A0A8B6G284-F1
#
_cell.length_a   1.000
_cell.length_b   1.000
_cell.length_c   1.000
_cell.angle_alpha   90.00
_cell.angle_beta   90.00
_cell.angle_gamma   90.00
#
_symmetry.space_group_name_H-M   'P 1'
#
loop_
_entity.id
_entity.type
_entity.pdbx_description
1 polymer ?
#
loop_
_entity_poly.entity_id
_entity_poly.type
_entity_poly.pdbx_seq_one_letter_code
_entity_poly.pdbx_strand_id
1 'polypeptide(L)'
;MEVNEVLVAQVTEDLNTRKILQTRETILTFTGRPPKDASHIEEVKHMIETFPHPNLDGVVHQQNTGGTVPVDSDIWGKLSDFRSLTEEQQRETREFLLMRFSVEDLQLAWDQYFVQKGEIPNCLQYRIFINNWRGNKTKRRTQSLAEMMRTIEKKDDEIYHERDEQQLLHSQLELVNHIYNGQLRRVQDLEQDNNFLRDNIHQLESGAEQDREDINHLREVTGIQGRHVYQLRRTITQKDRQICDQCSQLRDLEDTKGEYGSVIKRQKLMIKEKKEEVKAQSATINEQSATINEINVKNEEQSATINELNVKDQEKSATINELNVKDQEKSATINEQSATINELNVKDQEKSSTINEQSATINELNVKDQEKSATINEINVKNEKQSATINKQSATINDLIEQNHDKCKTMKELSEQNDNLSKQNRKLSELNEKLLKQNDHLNNKLDMEVHVGQTKEQIIAEQSQLIEEQKAIIGEQKESLMKYKKDDKDLRRQMVEQDRINQDLYDQLKDVKMLCK
;
A
#
# COMPACT_ATOMS: atom_id res chain seq x y z
N MET A 1 88.43 2.37 42.94
CA MET A 1 87.26 1.87 42.19
C MET A 1 86.17 1.53 43.18
N GLU A 2 84.99 2.11 42.93
CA GLU A 2 83.63 1.66 43.29
C GLU A 2 83.11 1.67 44.73
N VAL A 3 83.90 2.00 45.76
CA VAL A 3 83.36 2.02 47.14
C VAL A 3 82.94 3.42 47.64
N ASN A 4 83.44 4.51 47.04
CA ASN A 4 83.18 5.87 47.56
C ASN A 4 82.00 6.64 46.92
N GLU A 5 81.52 6.24 45.73
CA GLU A 5 80.33 6.89 45.14
C GLU A 5 79.02 6.27 45.64
N VAL A 6 79.02 4.97 45.98
CA VAL A 6 77.85 4.28 46.53
C VAL A 6 77.58 4.73 47.98
N LEU A 7 78.62 4.89 48.82
CA LEU A 7 78.42 5.34 50.21
C LEU A 7 77.93 6.79 50.31
N VAL A 8 78.40 7.69 49.43
CA VAL A 8 77.94 9.08 49.41
C VAL A 8 76.52 9.18 48.86
N ALA A 9 76.16 8.41 47.82
CA ALA A 9 74.78 8.35 47.34
C ALA A 9 73.81 7.80 48.40
N GLN A 10 74.19 6.70 49.08
CA GLN A 10 73.33 6.06 50.09
C GLN A 10 73.12 6.96 51.32
N VAL A 11 74.16 7.65 51.81
CA VAL A 11 74.04 8.55 52.98
C VAL A 11 73.24 9.82 52.64
N THR A 12 73.32 10.30 51.40
CA THR A 12 72.57 11.50 50.98
C THR A 12 71.09 11.18 50.73
N GLU A 13 70.78 9.97 50.26
CA GLU A 13 69.41 9.48 50.07
C GLU A 13 68.71 9.20 51.41
N ASP A 14 69.43 8.66 52.40
CA ASP A 14 68.89 8.37 53.75
C ASP A 14 68.65 9.65 54.58
N LEU A 15 69.50 10.68 54.40
CA LEU A 15 69.33 12.01 55.03
C LEU A 15 68.15 12.79 54.44
N ASN A 16 67.93 12.70 53.14
CA ASN A 16 66.77 13.33 52.50
C ASN A 16 65.47 12.61 52.86
N THR A 17 65.49 11.28 52.97
CA THR A 17 64.30 10.50 53.36
C THR A 17 63.90 10.75 54.81
N ARG A 18 64.87 10.87 55.74
CA ARG A 18 64.59 11.28 57.13
C ARG A 18 64.03 12.68 57.26
N LYS A 19 64.55 13.66 56.50
CA LYS A 19 64.04 15.04 56.51
C LYS A 19 62.61 15.14 55.96
N ILE A 20 62.29 14.37 54.93
CA ILE A 20 60.93 14.31 54.36
C ILE A 20 59.95 13.66 55.34
N LEU A 21 60.36 12.59 56.04
CA LEU A 21 59.52 11.94 57.06
C LEU A 21 59.29 12.83 58.30
N GLN A 22 60.32 13.54 58.78
CA GLN A 22 60.16 14.53 59.86
C GLN A 22 59.23 15.68 59.47
N THR A 23 59.34 16.18 58.23
CA THR A 23 58.47 17.25 57.72
C THR A 23 57.03 16.77 57.59
N ARG A 24 56.83 15.52 57.15
CA ARG A 24 55.52 14.89 57.03
C ARG A 24 54.85 14.65 58.39
N GLU A 25 55.60 14.19 59.40
CA GLU A 25 55.09 14.07 60.77
C GLU A 25 54.73 15.43 61.34
N THR A 26 55.61 16.43 61.18
CA THR A 26 55.37 17.79 61.69
C THR A 26 54.09 18.40 61.09
N ILE A 27 53.86 18.24 59.79
CA ILE A 27 52.63 18.72 59.11
C ILE A 27 51.39 17.94 59.58
N LEU A 28 51.49 16.63 59.78
CA LEU A 28 50.41 15.81 60.33
C LEU A 28 50.04 16.24 61.75
N THR A 29 51.04 16.54 62.59
CA THR A 29 50.83 17.06 63.95
C THR A 29 50.19 18.45 63.94
N PHE A 30 50.61 19.34 63.02
CA PHE A 30 50.11 20.73 62.98
C PHE A 30 48.72 20.87 62.34
N THR A 31 48.39 20.04 61.36
CA THR A 31 47.17 20.18 60.55
C THR A 31 46.14 19.07 60.79
N GLY A 32 46.52 18.02 61.54
CA GLY A 32 45.68 16.84 61.81
C GLY A 32 45.44 15.94 60.59
N ARG A 33 46.05 16.25 59.43
CA ARG A 33 45.92 15.47 58.18
C ARG A 33 47.27 15.29 57.51
N PRO A 34 47.56 14.12 56.90
CA PRO A 34 48.82 13.92 56.19
C PRO A 34 48.85 14.75 54.90
N PRO A 35 50.03 15.25 54.46
CA PRO A 35 50.12 16.01 53.23
C PRO A 35 49.78 15.15 52.00
N LYS A 36 49.05 15.74 51.04
CA LYS A 36 48.53 15.02 49.86
C LYS A 36 49.59 14.78 48.78
N ASP A 37 50.46 15.76 48.55
CA ASP A 37 51.54 15.70 47.56
C ASP A 37 52.69 16.66 47.95
N ALA A 38 53.74 16.69 47.14
CA ALA A 38 54.91 17.55 47.35
C ALA A 38 54.59 19.06 47.23
N SER A 39 53.58 19.43 46.44
CA SER A 39 53.14 20.83 46.31
C SER A 39 52.51 21.33 47.60
N HIS A 40 51.73 20.49 48.28
CA HIS A 40 51.13 20.79 49.57
C HIS A 40 52.18 21.01 50.68
N ILE A 41 53.36 20.38 50.58
CA ILE A 41 54.47 20.61 51.52
C ILE A 41 55.11 21.98 51.29
N GLU A 42 55.34 22.37 50.05
CA GLU A 42 55.91 23.69 49.71
C GLU A 42 54.93 24.84 50.01
N GLU A 43 53.61 24.65 49.83
CA GLU A 43 52.61 25.65 50.24
C GLU A 43 52.56 25.86 51.76
N VAL A 44 52.62 24.77 52.55
CA VAL A 44 52.65 24.86 54.02
C VAL A 44 53.95 25.49 54.50
N LYS A 45 55.08 25.16 53.86
CA LYS A 45 56.38 25.77 54.16
C LYS A 45 56.39 27.26 53.84
N HIS A 46 55.85 27.66 52.68
CA HIS A 46 55.70 29.07 52.33
C HIS A 46 54.78 29.81 53.30
N MET A 47 53.71 29.17 53.79
CA MET A 47 52.81 29.71 54.80
C MET A 47 53.50 29.91 56.16
N ILE A 48 54.38 28.99 56.57
CA ILE A 48 55.18 29.10 57.80
C ILE A 48 56.24 30.21 57.66
N GLU A 49 56.91 30.29 56.51
CA GLU A 49 57.96 31.29 56.25
C GLU A 49 57.41 32.72 56.06
N THR A 50 56.15 32.87 55.65
CA THR A 50 55.47 34.16 55.50
C THR A 50 54.59 34.56 56.70
N PHE A 51 54.56 33.73 57.75
CA PHE A 51 53.83 34.05 58.97
C PHE A 51 54.54 35.16 59.76
N PRO A 52 53.89 36.31 60.04
CA PRO A 52 54.52 37.39 60.78
C PRO A 52 54.66 36.99 62.25
N HIS A 53 55.86 36.57 62.67
CA HIS A 53 56.18 36.40 64.08
C HIS A 53 56.36 37.78 64.75
N PRO A 54 55.75 38.04 65.91
CA PRO A 54 56.04 39.24 66.69
C PRO A 54 57.47 39.15 67.22
N ASN A 55 58.28 40.11 66.78
CA ASN A 55 59.62 40.40 67.26
C ASN A 55 59.63 40.47 68.80
N LEU A 56 60.32 39.53 69.47
CA LEU A 56 60.65 39.62 70.90
C LEU A 56 62.07 40.14 71.03
N ASP A 57 62.25 41.42 70.72
CA ASP A 57 63.39 42.19 71.18
C ASP A 57 62.88 43.33 72.05
N GLY A 58 63.21 43.23 73.35
CA GLY A 58 63.21 44.34 74.29
C GLY A 58 61.89 44.69 74.98
N VAL A 59 61.56 44.00 76.09
CA VAL A 59 61.09 44.68 77.32
C VAL A 59 61.56 43.90 78.54
N VAL A 60 62.36 44.58 79.36
CA VAL A 60 62.89 44.16 80.64
C VAL A 60 61.88 44.50 81.76
N HIS A 61 61.70 43.53 82.67
CA HIS A 61 61.11 43.60 84.02
C HIS A 61 59.67 44.11 84.19
N GLN A 62 58.79 43.22 84.67
CA GLN A 62 58.42 43.24 86.09
C GLN A 62 57.77 41.91 86.50
N GLN A 63 58.36 41.31 87.53
CA GLN A 63 57.84 40.17 88.26
C GLN A 63 56.52 40.55 88.92
N ASN A 64 55.49 39.72 88.72
CA ASN A 64 54.45 39.50 89.70
C ASN A 64 54.03 38.03 89.61
N THR A 65 54.74 37.23 90.39
CA THR A 65 54.36 35.88 90.81
C THR A 65 53.09 35.98 91.67
N GLY A 66 51.97 35.54 91.13
CA GLY A 66 50.68 35.48 91.81
C GLY A 66 49.92 34.20 91.45
N GLY A 67 50.47 33.05 91.86
CA GLY A 67 49.74 31.79 92.05
C GLY A 67 49.04 31.17 90.83
N THR A 68 49.80 30.54 89.92
CA THR A 68 49.24 29.44 89.12
C THR A 68 49.01 28.24 90.03
N VAL A 69 47.75 27.87 90.27
CA VAL A 69 47.40 26.56 90.83
C VAL A 69 47.66 25.48 89.76
N PRO A 70 48.26 24.32 90.10
CA PRO A 70 48.61 23.29 89.13
C PRO A 70 47.44 22.73 88.32
N VAL A 71 47.77 22.28 87.12
CA VAL A 71 46.90 21.64 86.14
C VAL A 71 46.53 20.23 86.63
N ASP A 72 45.43 20.13 87.37
CA ASP A 72 44.62 18.90 87.45
C ASP A 72 43.32 19.11 86.67
N SER A 73 43.04 18.15 85.77
CA SER A 73 42.03 18.15 84.72
C SER A 73 40.57 18.04 85.19
N ASP A 74 40.33 18.12 86.50
CA ASP A 74 38.98 18.03 87.06
C ASP A 74 38.53 19.37 87.67
N ILE A 75 37.91 20.21 86.83
CA ILE A 75 37.35 21.49 87.25
C ILE A 75 36.18 21.31 88.23
N TRP A 76 35.52 20.16 88.18
CA TRP A 76 34.33 19.86 88.99
C TRP A 76 34.68 19.76 90.47
N GLY A 77 35.86 19.21 90.78
CA GLY A 77 36.36 19.14 92.15
C GLY A 77 36.76 20.49 92.77
N LYS A 78 36.87 21.55 91.96
CA LYS A 78 37.32 22.89 92.39
C LYS A 78 36.15 23.79 92.81
N LEU A 79 34.92 23.49 92.37
CA LEU A 79 33.69 24.18 92.78
C LEU A 79 33.39 23.92 94.27
N SER A 80 33.16 24.99 95.04
CA SER A 80 33.16 24.92 96.52
C SER A 80 32.08 23.99 97.11
N ASP A 81 30.96 23.85 96.42
CA ASP A 81 29.79 23.06 96.81
C ASP A 81 29.56 21.82 95.92
N PHE A 82 30.37 21.59 94.88
CA PHE A 82 30.10 20.52 93.92
C PHE A 82 30.06 19.14 94.56
N ARG A 83 30.98 18.87 95.50
CA ARG A 83 31.02 17.61 96.25
C ARG A 83 29.88 17.46 97.28
N SER A 84 29.16 18.55 97.57
CA SER A 84 27.99 18.55 98.46
C SER A 84 26.66 18.40 97.72
N LEU A 85 26.65 18.45 96.38
CA LEU A 85 25.49 18.18 95.54
C LEU A 85 25.21 16.67 95.44
N THR A 86 23.96 16.28 95.17
CA THR A 86 23.62 14.87 94.88
C THR A 86 24.25 14.40 93.57
N GLU A 87 24.44 13.09 93.37
CA GLU A 87 25.01 12.56 92.13
C GLU A 87 24.25 12.99 90.87
N GLU A 88 22.92 13.10 90.95
CA GLU A 88 22.07 13.57 89.87
C GLU A 88 22.32 15.05 89.54
N GLN A 89 22.43 15.91 90.56
CA GLN A 89 22.75 17.33 90.38
C GLN A 89 24.18 17.54 89.87
N GLN A 90 25.13 16.71 90.31
CA GLN A 90 26.50 16.71 89.80
C GLN A 90 26.53 16.32 88.32
N ARG A 91 25.77 15.28 87.92
CA ARG A 91 25.65 14.85 86.52
C ARG A 91 24.99 15.92 85.66
N GLU A 92 23.86 16.48 86.08
CA GLU A 92 23.18 17.55 85.34
C GLU A 92 24.06 18.78 85.18
N THR A 93 24.82 19.15 86.21
CA THR A 93 25.73 20.30 86.16
C THR A 93 26.90 20.03 85.20
N ARG A 94 27.45 18.80 85.21
CA ARG A 94 28.48 18.36 84.26
C ARG A 94 27.97 18.34 82.83
N GLU A 95 26.81 17.73 82.59
CA GLU A 95 26.20 17.64 81.26
C GLU A 95 25.82 19.03 80.73
N PHE A 96 25.19 19.89 81.53
CA PHE A 96 24.80 21.24 81.12
C PHE A 96 26.01 22.08 80.66
N LEU A 97 27.15 21.94 81.34
CA LEU A 97 28.35 22.73 81.07
C LEU A 97 29.24 22.10 79.99
N LEU A 98 29.42 20.77 79.97
CA LEU A 98 30.26 20.07 78.98
C LEU A 98 29.58 19.88 77.63
N MET A 99 28.25 19.80 77.58
CA MET A 99 27.53 19.74 76.30
C MET A 99 27.66 21.05 75.50
N ARG A 100 28.21 22.10 76.11
CA ARG A 100 28.21 23.48 75.57
C ARG A 100 29.57 24.17 75.55
N PHE A 101 30.54 23.72 76.34
CA PHE A 101 31.89 24.28 76.39
C PHE A 101 32.95 23.18 76.38
N SER A 102 34.08 23.48 75.73
CA SER A 102 35.30 22.69 75.89
C SER A 102 35.80 22.77 77.34
N VAL A 103 36.55 21.76 77.76
CA VAL A 103 37.14 21.75 79.12
C VAL A 103 38.11 22.93 79.28
N GLU A 104 38.78 23.32 78.20
CA GLU A 104 39.70 24.45 78.15
C GLU A 104 38.99 25.81 78.37
N ASP A 105 37.83 26.02 77.76
CA ASP A 105 37.05 27.25 77.93
C ASP A 105 36.43 27.34 79.32
N LEU A 106 35.99 26.21 79.89
CA LEU A 106 35.57 26.14 81.28
C LEU A 106 36.73 26.48 82.21
N GLN A 107 37.95 25.99 81.95
CA GLN A 107 39.11 26.35 82.79
C GLN A 107 39.46 27.84 82.68
N LEU A 108 39.33 28.44 81.49
CA LEU A 108 39.59 29.86 81.32
C LEU A 108 38.54 30.75 81.99
N ALA A 109 37.25 30.37 81.93
CA ALA A 109 36.18 31.08 82.62
C ALA A 109 36.36 31.00 84.14
N TRP A 110 36.84 29.87 84.64
CA TRP A 110 37.19 29.66 86.04
C TRP A 110 38.27 30.62 86.51
N ASP A 111 39.38 30.65 85.78
CA ASP A 111 40.51 31.52 86.12
C ASP A 111 40.10 32.99 86.09
N GLN A 112 39.24 33.39 85.14
CA GLN A 112 38.72 34.75 85.08
C GLN A 112 37.73 35.08 86.20
N TYR A 113 36.86 34.15 86.60
CA TYR A 113 35.99 34.33 87.76
C TYR A 113 36.85 34.56 89.00
N PHE A 114 37.85 33.71 89.19
CA PHE A 114 38.74 33.77 90.34
C PHE A 114 39.53 35.08 90.39
N VAL A 115 40.06 35.54 89.24
CA VAL A 115 40.73 36.85 89.13
C VAL A 115 39.77 38.02 89.40
N GLN A 116 38.53 37.94 88.94
CA GLN A 116 37.56 39.04 89.09
C GLN A 116 36.94 39.14 90.48
N LYS A 117 36.71 38.00 91.14
CA LYS A 117 35.97 37.93 92.41
C LYS A 117 36.85 37.58 93.61
N GLY A 118 38.05 37.07 93.39
CA GLY A 118 39.00 36.71 94.45
C GLY A 118 38.56 35.52 95.30
N GLU A 119 37.54 34.79 94.88
CA GLU A 119 36.94 33.68 95.61
C GLU A 119 36.63 32.50 94.67
N ILE A 120 36.52 31.32 95.27
CA ILE A 120 36.13 30.09 94.58
C ILE A 120 34.60 30.12 94.42
N PRO A 121 34.06 30.04 93.18
CA PRO A 121 32.62 30.05 92.98
C PRO A 121 31.98 28.76 93.47
N ASN A 122 30.73 28.87 93.91
CA ASN A 122 29.83 27.73 94.00
C ASN A 122 29.22 27.38 92.62
N CYS A 123 28.61 26.21 92.48
CA CYS A 123 28.10 25.68 91.20
C CYS A 123 27.09 26.62 90.54
N LEU A 124 26.21 27.24 91.32
CA LEU A 124 25.20 28.15 90.82
C LEU A 124 25.81 29.50 90.38
N GLN A 125 26.71 30.06 91.18
CA GLN A 125 27.44 31.29 90.86
C GLN A 125 28.28 31.10 89.60
N TYR A 126 28.96 29.95 89.49
CA TYR A 126 29.76 29.63 88.32
C TYR A 126 28.91 29.47 87.07
N ARG A 127 27.76 28.80 87.18
CA ARG A 127 26.78 28.65 86.10
C ARG A 127 26.21 30.00 85.65
N ILE A 128 25.84 30.87 86.60
CA ILE A 128 25.35 32.23 86.30
C ILE A 128 26.44 33.07 85.63
N PHE A 129 27.68 32.94 86.09
CA PHE A 129 28.81 33.64 85.50
C PHE A 129 29.07 33.18 84.07
N ILE A 130 29.20 31.86 83.85
CA ILE A 130 29.41 31.28 82.51
C ILE A 130 28.29 31.68 81.54
N ASN A 131 27.04 31.70 82.00
CA ASN A 131 25.91 32.12 81.16
C ASN A 131 26.06 33.55 80.61
N ASN A 132 26.77 34.42 81.35
CA ASN A 132 27.02 35.82 81.00
C ASN A 132 28.47 36.07 80.54
N TRP A 133 29.32 35.05 80.57
CA TRP A 133 30.72 35.14 80.22
C TRP A 133 30.87 35.25 78.70
N ARG A 134 31.69 36.22 78.25
CA ARG A 134 31.85 36.56 76.83
C ARG A 134 33.16 36.04 76.22
N GLY A 135 33.90 35.19 76.94
CA GLY A 135 35.17 34.62 76.46
C GLY A 135 36.31 35.63 76.32
N ASN A 136 37.48 35.13 75.88
CA ASN A 136 38.68 35.93 75.66
C ASN A 136 38.59 36.75 74.35
N LYS A 137 38.84 38.05 74.42
CA LYS A 137 38.63 39.01 73.31
C LYS A 137 39.59 38.83 72.12
N THR A 138 40.57 37.93 72.21
CA THR A 138 41.70 37.86 71.27
C THR A 138 41.51 36.90 70.09
N LYS A 139 40.42 36.13 70.02
CA LYS A 139 40.04 35.35 68.82
C LYS A 139 38.57 35.59 68.48
N ARG A 140 38.27 35.74 67.19
CA ARG A 140 37.06 36.34 66.60
C ARG A 140 35.73 35.87 67.24
N ARG A 141 34.88 36.87 67.55
CA ARG A 141 33.45 36.84 67.98
C ARG A 141 33.15 36.38 69.41
N THR A 142 33.05 37.36 70.32
CA THR A 142 32.61 37.24 71.71
C THR A 142 31.08 37.23 71.82
N GLN A 143 30.45 36.07 71.60
CA GLN A 143 29.02 35.87 71.93
C GLN A 143 28.90 35.24 73.32
N SER A 144 28.00 35.75 74.17
CA SER A 144 27.67 35.06 75.44
C SER A 144 26.95 33.75 75.15
N LEU A 145 26.88 32.83 76.12
CA LEU A 145 26.15 31.57 75.96
C LEU A 145 24.71 31.78 75.51
N ALA A 146 24.03 32.78 76.08
CA ALA A 146 22.66 33.14 75.70
C ALA A 146 22.55 33.71 74.27
N GLU A 147 23.61 34.29 73.73
CA GLU A 147 23.70 34.75 72.33
C GLU A 147 24.00 33.58 71.38
N MET A 148 24.86 32.63 71.79
CA MET A 148 25.10 31.39 71.04
C MET A 148 23.85 30.51 70.96
N MET A 149 23.12 30.34 72.07
CA MET A 149 21.85 29.59 72.10
C MET A 149 20.83 30.16 71.13
N ARG A 150 20.61 31.48 71.18
CA ARG A 150 19.70 32.16 70.24
C ARG A 150 20.16 32.02 68.78
N THR A 151 21.46 31.92 68.54
CA THR A 151 22.02 31.71 67.19
C THR A 151 21.80 30.27 66.72
N ILE A 152 21.95 29.27 67.61
CA ILE A 152 21.70 27.86 67.31
C ILE A 152 20.20 27.62 67.07
N GLU A 153 19.32 28.11 67.95
CA GLU A 153 17.87 28.00 67.76
C GLU A 153 17.42 28.62 66.43
N LYS A 154 17.93 29.81 66.11
CA LYS A 154 17.67 30.44 64.81
C LYS A 154 18.19 29.60 63.63
N LYS A 155 19.35 28.96 63.79
CA LYS A 155 19.92 28.10 62.74
C LYS A 155 19.15 26.80 62.57
N ASP A 156 18.65 26.22 63.66
CA ASP A 156 17.79 25.06 63.61
C ASP A 156 16.48 25.43 62.90
N ASP A 157 15.85 26.56 63.23
CA ASP A 157 14.66 27.07 62.54
C ASP A 157 14.90 27.28 61.03
N GLU A 158 16.05 27.85 60.66
CA GLU A 158 16.49 28.01 59.26
C GLU A 158 16.63 26.63 58.57
N ILE A 159 17.23 25.64 59.22
CA ILE A 159 17.38 24.27 58.69
C ILE A 159 16.02 23.59 58.51
N TYR A 160 15.09 23.78 59.46
CA TYR A 160 13.72 23.25 59.32
C TYR A 160 13.01 23.88 58.12
N HIS A 161 13.12 25.19 57.93
CA HIS A 161 12.53 25.88 56.77
C HIS A 161 13.17 25.42 55.46
N GLU A 162 14.49 25.28 55.39
CA GLU A 162 15.19 24.78 54.20
C GLU A 162 14.75 23.34 53.86
N ARG A 163 14.54 22.49 54.86
CA ARG A 163 14.04 21.12 54.63
C ARG A 163 12.63 21.10 54.07
N ASP A 164 11.74 21.94 54.60
CA ASP A 164 10.36 22.06 54.11
C ASP A 164 10.33 22.61 52.67
N GLU A 165 11.18 23.60 52.35
CA GLU A 165 11.34 24.11 50.99
C GLU A 165 11.87 23.02 50.03
N GLN A 166 12.84 22.21 50.46
CA GLN A 166 13.34 21.09 49.65
C GLN A 166 12.27 20.02 49.41
N GLN A 167 11.45 19.71 50.41
CA GLN A 167 10.32 18.80 50.24
C GLN A 167 9.30 19.34 49.25
N LEU A 168 8.96 20.63 49.36
CA LEU A 168 8.06 21.30 48.41
C LEU A 168 8.62 21.25 46.99
N LEU A 169 9.90 21.54 46.80
CA LEU A 169 10.55 21.50 45.49
C LEU A 169 10.57 20.07 44.93
N HIS A 170 10.79 19.06 45.77
CA HIS A 170 10.73 17.66 45.37
C HIS A 170 9.33 17.28 44.89
N SER A 171 8.28 17.60 45.64
CA SER A 171 6.89 17.36 45.22
C SER A 171 6.51 18.11 43.94
N GLN A 172 7.00 19.33 43.75
CA GLN A 172 6.82 20.07 42.49
C GLN A 172 7.51 19.36 41.31
N LEU A 173 8.73 18.85 41.51
CA LEU A 173 9.45 18.11 40.48
C LEU A 173 8.74 16.81 40.10
N GLU A 174 8.20 16.08 41.08
CA GLU A 174 7.38 14.88 40.83
C GLU A 174 6.13 15.20 40.01
N LEU A 175 5.44 16.30 40.33
CA LEU A 175 4.29 16.75 39.56
C LEU A 175 4.67 17.09 38.12
N VAL A 176 5.76 17.82 37.91
CA VAL A 176 6.28 18.15 36.58
C VAL A 176 6.64 16.88 35.81
N ASN A 177 7.31 15.92 36.43
CA ASN A 177 7.63 14.63 35.81
C ASN A 177 6.37 13.85 35.46
N HIS A 178 5.34 13.86 36.31
CA HIS A 178 4.07 13.22 36.02
C HIS A 178 3.38 13.86 34.80
N ILE A 179 3.36 15.20 34.73
CA ILE A 179 2.80 15.94 33.59
C ILE A 179 3.60 15.65 32.32
N TYR A 180 4.93 15.70 32.38
CA TYR A 180 5.81 15.42 31.24
C TYR A 180 5.61 14.00 30.71
N ASN A 181 5.58 12.99 31.59
CA ASN A 181 5.31 11.60 31.19
C ASN A 181 3.90 11.42 30.63
N GLY A 182 2.92 12.17 31.17
CA GLY A 182 1.57 12.23 30.61
C GLY A 182 1.53 12.81 29.20
N GLN A 183 2.29 13.88 28.94
CA GLN A 183 2.42 14.49 27.61
C GLN A 183 3.16 13.57 26.64
N LEU A 184 4.24 12.93 27.09
CA LEU A 184 5.03 12.00 26.27
C LEU A 184 4.19 10.83 25.78
N ARG A 185 3.34 10.25 26.64
CA ARG A 185 2.39 9.20 26.23
C ARG A 185 1.41 9.69 25.16
N ARG A 186 0.82 10.88 25.33
CA ARG A 186 -0.08 11.45 24.31
C ARG A 186 0.62 11.67 22.97
N VAL A 187 1.88 12.10 22.98
CA VAL A 187 2.66 12.26 21.74
C VAL A 187 2.87 10.91 21.07
N GLN A 188 3.20 9.87 21.84
CA GLN A 188 3.36 8.51 21.32
C GLN A 188 2.05 7.96 20.74
N ASP A 189 0.92 8.19 21.40
CA ASP A 189 -0.40 7.79 20.90
C ASP A 189 -0.71 8.52 19.57
N LEU A 190 -0.46 9.83 19.51
CA LEU A 190 -0.64 10.61 18.28
C LEU A 190 0.31 10.19 17.15
N GLU A 191 1.53 9.75 17.46
CA GLU A 191 2.45 9.20 16.46
C GLU A 191 1.94 7.86 15.90
N GLN A 192 1.38 7.00 16.75
CA GLN A 192 0.74 5.76 16.30
C GLN A 192 -0.47 6.03 15.41
N ASP A 193 -1.34 6.96 15.81
CA ASP A 193 -2.49 7.37 15.00
C ASP A 193 -2.05 7.95 13.65
N ASN A 194 -1.01 8.80 13.62
CA ASN A 194 -0.47 9.34 12.38
C ASN A 194 0.12 8.26 11.46
N ASN A 195 0.77 7.24 12.02
CA ASN A 195 1.27 6.11 11.23
C ASN A 195 0.11 5.29 10.63
N PHE A 196 -0.93 5.03 11.41
CA PHE A 196 -2.15 4.37 10.92
C PHE A 196 -2.83 5.17 9.80
N LEU A 197 -2.93 6.49 9.96
CA LEU A 197 -3.46 7.37 8.91
C LEU A 197 -2.58 7.36 7.65
N ARG A 198 -1.25 7.34 7.80
CA ARG A 198 -0.33 7.24 6.66
C ARG A 198 -0.49 5.92 5.91
N ASP A 199 -0.65 4.80 6.61
CA ASP A 199 -0.90 3.50 6.00
C ASP A 199 -2.24 3.48 5.24
N ASN A 200 -3.30 4.05 5.82
CA ASN A 200 -4.59 4.20 5.14
C ASN A 200 -4.48 5.07 3.89
N ILE A 201 -3.73 6.18 3.95
CA ILE A 201 -3.48 7.03 2.78
C ILE A 201 -2.77 6.23 1.68
N HIS A 202 -1.72 5.47 2.02
CA HIS A 202 -1.03 4.65 1.04
C HIS A 202 -1.92 3.56 0.40
N GLN A 203 -2.81 2.94 1.17
CA GLN A 203 -3.80 2.01 0.63
C GLN A 203 -4.77 2.70 -0.33
N LEU A 204 -5.27 3.89 0.04
CA LEU A 204 -6.16 4.68 -0.82
C LEU A 204 -5.46 5.17 -2.08
N GLU A 205 -4.20 5.59 -1.99
CA GLU A 205 -3.37 6.00 -3.14
C GLU A 205 -3.14 4.82 -4.09
N SER A 206 -2.82 3.63 -3.56
CA SER A 206 -2.69 2.41 -4.36
C SER A 206 -4.00 2.02 -5.03
N GLY A 207 -5.13 2.15 -4.34
CA GLY A 207 -6.45 1.92 -4.92
C GLY A 207 -6.78 2.92 -6.03
N ALA A 208 -6.53 4.20 -5.81
CA ALA A 208 -6.78 5.24 -6.80
C ALA A 208 -5.91 5.09 -8.07
N GLU A 209 -4.67 4.60 -7.93
CA GLU A 209 -3.82 4.33 -9.11
C GLU A 209 -4.32 3.12 -9.89
N GLN A 210 -4.81 2.07 -9.21
CA GLN A 210 -5.48 0.94 -9.89
C GLN A 210 -6.73 1.40 -10.63
N ASP A 211 -7.58 2.20 -10.00
CA ASP A 211 -8.78 2.76 -10.64
C ASP A 211 -8.41 3.61 -11.87
N ARG A 212 -7.31 4.36 -11.80
CA ARG A 212 -6.79 5.13 -12.92
C ARG A 212 -6.34 4.23 -14.09
N GLU A 213 -5.66 3.13 -13.80
CA GLU A 213 -5.28 2.13 -14.82
C GLU A 213 -6.52 1.53 -15.49
N ASP A 214 -7.53 1.15 -14.69
CA ASP A 214 -8.78 0.58 -15.19
C ASP A 214 -9.54 1.59 -16.08
N ILE A 215 -9.61 2.86 -15.68
CA ILE A 215 -10.18 3.93 -16.50
C ILE A 215 -9.44 4.10 -17.83
N ASN A 216 -8.10 4.00 -17.83
CA ASN A 216 -7.31 4.09 -19.06
C ASN A 216 -7.60 2.92 -19.99
N HIS A 217 -7.70 1.70 -19.47
CA HIS A 217 -8.10 0.53 -20.26
C HIS A 217 -9.51 0.68 -20.83
N LEU A 218 -10.48 1.14 -20.04
CA LEU A 218 -11.84 1.40 -20.52
C LEU A 218 -11.87 2.47 -21.63
N ARG A 219 -11.05 3.52 -21.51
CA ARG A 219 -10.92 4.56 -22.54
C ARG A 219 -10.38 3.97 -23.85
N GLU A 220 -9.38 3.09 -23.77
CA GLU A 220 -8.82 2.42 -24.93
C GLU A 220 -9.86 1.52 -25.62
N VAL A 221 -10.56 0.68 -24.88
CA VAL A 221 -11.64 -0.18 -25.38
C VAL A 221 -12.74 0.66 -26.04
N THR A 222 -13.18 1.73 -25.38
CA THR A 222 -14.19 2.65 -25.92
C THR A 222 -13.69 3.32 -27.20
N GLY A 223 -12.41 3.68 -27.27
CA GLY A 223 -11.78 4.21 -28.47
C GLY A 223 -11.75 3.21 -29.63
N ILE A 224 -11.44 1.94 -29.36
CA ILE A 224 -11.50 0.85 -30.36
C ILE A 224 -12.94 0.67 -30.85
N GLN A 225 -13.91 0.58 -29.93
CA GLN A 225 -15.33 0.45 -30.27
C GLN A 225 -15.81 1.64 -31.11
N GLY A 226 -15.44 2.87 -30.75
CA GLY A 226 -15.76 4.07 -31.53
C GLY A 226 -15.23 4.00 -32.96
N ARG A 227 -14.01 3.50 -33.15
CA ARG A 227 -13.44 3.26 -34.50
C ARG A 227 -14.22 2.19 -35.26
N HIS A 228 -14.59 1.07 -34.63
CA HIS A 228 -15.41 0.04 -35.27
C HIS A 228 -16.79 0.58 -35.69
N VAL A 229 -17.46 1.33 -34.82
CA VAL A 229 -18.75 1.97 -35.13
C VAL A 229 -18.60 2.92 -36.32
N TYR A 230 -17.52 3.71 -36.35
CA TYR A 230 -17.25 4.60 -37.48
C TYR A 230 -17.05 3.83 -38.79
N GLN A 231 -16.26 2.75 -38.78
CA GLN A 231 -16.06 1.93 -39.97
C GLN A 231 -17.35 1.26 -40.44
N LEU A 232 -18.14 0.70 -39.52
CA LEU A 232 -19.45 0.13 -39.85
C LEU A 232 -20.37 1.16 -40.50
N ARG A 233 -20.42 2.39 -39.94
CA ARG A 233 -21.25 3.46 -40.50
C ARG A 233 -20.82 3.85 -41.91
N ARG A 234 -19.50 3.87 -42.17
CA ARG A 234 -18.95 4.12 -43.51
C ARG A 234 -19.34 3.01 -44.48
N THR A 235 -19.20 1.75 -44.08
CA THR A 235 -19.59 0.58 -44.90
C THR A 235 -21.08 0.58 -45.20
N ILE A 236 -21.93 0.84 -44.20
CA ILE A 236 -23.39 0.98 -44.39
C ILE A 236 -23.68 2.05 -45.43
N THR A 237 -23.09 3.24 -45.29
CA THR A 237 -23.27 4.36 -46.24
C THR A 237 -22.86 3.97 -47.66
N GLN A 238 -21.76 3.22 -47.81
CA GLN A 238 -21.31 2.73 -49.11
C GLN A 238 -22.28 1.71 -49.70
N LYS A 239 -22.82 0.80 -48.88
CA LYS A 239 -23.82 -0.18 -49.29
C LYS A 239 -25.14 0.48 -49.68
N ASP A 240 -25.60 1.47 -48.93
CA ASP A 240 -26.80 2.23 -49.27
C ASP A 240 -26.67 2.89 -50.64
N ARG A 241 -25.49 3.45 -50.95
CA ARG A 241 -25.21 4.00 -52.28
C ARG A 241 -25.26 2.93 -53.37
N GLN A 242 -24.65 1.77 -53.14
CA GLN A 242 -24.72 0.64 -54.08
C GLN A 242 -26.16 0.19 -54.32
N ILE A 243 -26.98 0.15 -53.28
CA ILE A 243 -28.41 -0.17 -53.38
C ILE A 243 -29.13 0.89 -54.22
N CYS A 244 -28.88 2.18 -54.00
CA CYS A 244 -29.47 3.25 -54.81
C CYS A 244 -29.11 3.12 -56.30
N ASP A 245 -27.85 2.82 -56.61
CA ASP A 245 -27.39 2.63 -57.98
C ASP A 245 -28.08 1.42 -58.63
N GLN A 246 -28.19 0.30 -57.90
CA GLN A 246 -28.89 -0.90 -58.35
C GLN A 246 -30.40 -0.66 -58.56
N CYS A 247 -31.05 0.07 -57.65
CA CYS A 247 -32.46 0.45 -57.79
C CYS A 247 -32.69 1.33 -59.02
N SER A 248 -31.73 2.19 -59.37
CA SER A 248 -31.79 3.02 -60.58
C SER A 248 -31.70 2.14 -61.84
N GLN A 249 -30.74 1.22 -61.88
CA GLN A 249 -30.60 0.26 -62.99
C GLN A 249 -31.85 -0.61 -63.19
N LEU A 250 -32.47 -1.06 -62.09
CA LEU A 250 -33.71 -1.83 -62.17
C LEU A 250 -34.87 -1.03 -62.79
N ARG A 251 -34.95 0.27 -62.49
CA ARG A 251 -35.97 1.16 -63.07
C ARG A 251 -35.78 1.29 -64.57
N ASP A 252 -34.54 1.50 -65.03
CA ASP A 252 -34.22 1.59 -66.45
C ASP A 252 -34.58 0.28 -67.20
N LEU A 253 -34.31 -0.88 -66.57
CA LEU A 253 -34.70 -2.18 -67.12
C LEU A 253 -36.23 -2.37 -67.17
N GLU A 254 -36.97 -1.81 -66.21
CA GLU A 254 -38.42 -1.87 -66.20
C GLU A 254 -39.03 -0.99 -67.30
N ASP A 255 -38.47 0.20 -67.51
CA ASP A 255 -38.85 1.12 -68.59
C ASP A 255 -38.60 0.48 -69.97
N THR A 256 -37.39 -0.08 -70.19
CA THR A 256 -37.06 -0.78 -71.44
C THR A 256 -37.97 -2.00 -71.67
N LYS A 257 -38.31 -2.76 -70.62
CA LYS A 257 -39.32 -3.84 -70.72
C LYS A 257 -40.68 -3.30 -71.16
N GLY A 258 -41.10 -2.14 -70.66
CA GLY A 258 -42.31 -1.44 -71.10
C GLY A 258 -42.28 -1.04 -72.58
N GLU A 259 -41.14 -0.54 -73.06
CA GLU A 259 -40.92 -0.24 -74.47
C GLU A 259 -41.02 -1.49 -75.35
N TYR A 260 -40.34 -2.57 -74.98
CA TYR A 260 -40.45 -3.86 -75.69
C TYR A 260 -41.88 -4.38 -75.71
N GLY A 261 -42.61 -4.28 -74.60
CA GLY A 261 -44.03 -4.62 -74.54
C GLY A 261 -44.87 -3.82 -75.54
N SER A 262 -44.60 -2.52 -75.68
CA SER A 262 -45.23 -1.66 -76.68
C SER A 262 -44.89 -2.08 -78.12
N VAL A 263 -43.63 -2.41 -78.39
CA VAL A 263 -43.17 -2.91 -79.70
C VAL A 263 -43.89 -4.21 -80.06
N ILE A 264 -43.95 -5.17 -79.14
CA ILE A 264 -44.65 -6.45 -79.34
C ILE A 264 -46.13 -6.21 -79.64
N LYS A 265 -46.78 -5.27 -78.93
CA LYS A 265 -48.19 -4.92 -79.17
C LYS A 265 -48.39 -4.36 -80.59
N ARG A 266 -47.49 -3.49 -81.06
CA ARG A 266 -47.51 -2.94 -82.43
C ARG A 266 -47.30 -4.03 -83.48
N GLN A 267 -46.32 -4.91 -83.28
CA GLN A 267 -46.06 -6.03 -84.19
C GLN A 267 -47.27 -6.99 -84.28
N LYS A 268 -47.91 -7.31 -83.15
CA LYS A 268 -49.14 -8.12 -83.15
C LYS A 268 -50.27 -7.49 -83.98
N LEU A 269 -50.44 -6.16 -83.91
CA LEU A 269 -51.41 -5.44 -84.73
C LEU A 269 -51.05 -5.52 -86.22
N MET A 270 -49.80 -5.26 -86.59
CA MET A 270 -49.35 -5.37 -87.98
C MET A 270 -49.53 -6.78 -88.54
N ILE A 271 -49.23 -7.83 -87.77
CA ILE A 271 -49.45 -9.22 -88.18
C ILE A 271 -50.95 -9.47 -88.40
N LYS A 272 -51.82 -8.95 -87.53
CA LYS A 272 -53.27 -9.08 -87.68
C LYS A 272 -53.75 -8.41 -88.98
N GLU A 273 -53.31 -7.18 -89.24
CA GLU A 273 -53.62 -6.45 -90.48
C GLU A 273 -53.13 -7.21 -91.72
N LYS A 274 -51.87 -7.65 -91.72
CA LYS A 274 -51.30 -8.43 -92.83
C LYS A 274 -52.02 -9.75 -93.05
N LYS A 275 -52.49 -10.40 -91.99
CA LYS A 275 -53.28 -11.63 -92.09
C LYS A 275 -54.64 -11.38 -92.79
N GLU A 276 -55.31 -10.28 -92.47
CA GLU A 276 -56.55 -9.91 -93.17
C GLU A 276 -56.28 -9.53 -94.64
N GLU A 277 -55.16 -8.87 -94.93
CA GLU A 277 -54.75 -8.54 -96.30
C GLU A 277 -54.49 -9.81 -97.14
N VAL A 278 -53.77 -10.79 -96.58
CA VAL A 278 -53.55 -12.09 -97.23
C VAL A 278 -54.87 -12.82 -97.46
N LYS A 279 -55.81 -12.76 -96.50
CA LYS A 279 -57.13 -13.36 -96.65
C LYS A 279 -57.93 -12.71 -97.78
N ALA A 280 -57.86 -11.38 -97.91
CA ALA A 280 -58.49 -10.65 -99.01
C ALA A 280 -57.87 -11.03 -100.37
N GLN A 281 -56.54 -11.08 -100.47
CA GLN A 281 -55.85 -11.52 -101.69
C GLN A 281 -56.21 -12.96 -102.08
N SER A 282 -56.28 -13.87 -101.10
CA SER A 282 -56.69 -15.25 -101.35
C SER A 282 -58.13 -15.33 -101.87
N ALA A 283 -59.04 -14.49 -101.37
CA ALA A 283 -60.40 -14.41 -101.91
C ALA A 283 -60.41 -13.92 -103.37
N THR A 284 -59.62 -12.90 -103.71
CA THR A 284 -59.46 -12.41 -105.09
C THR A 284 -58.88 -13.48 -106.02
N ILE A 285 -57.86 -14.23 -105.58
CA ILE A 285 -57.29 -15.34 -106.36
C ILE A 285 -58.35 -16.41 -106.63
N ASN A 286 -59.18 -16.74 -105.63
CA ASN A 286 -60.27 -17.71 -105.80
C ASN A 286 -61.31 -17.21 -106.82
N GLU A 287 -61.70 -15.94 -106.78
CA GLU A 287 -62.60 -15.34 -107.79
C GLU A 287 -61.99 -15.37 -109.20
N GLN A 288 -60.70 -15.03 -109.34
CA GLN A 288 -59.98 -15.11 -110.61
C GLN A 288 -59.91 -16.55 -111.12
N SER A 289 -59.63 -17.52 -110.24
CA SER A 289 -59.60 -18.95 -110.59
C SER A 289 -60.97 -19.44 -111.05
N ALA A 290 -62.07 -19.01 -110.41
CA ALA A 290 -63.42 -19.33 -110.85
C ALA A 290 -63.71 -18.74 -112.25
N THR A 291 -63.28 -17.50 -112.49
CA THR A 291 -63.38 -16.85 -113.81
C THR A 291 -62.61 -17.61 -114.89
N ILE A 292 -61.38 -18.05 -114.59
CA ILE A 292 -60.56 -18.86 -115.51
C ILE A 292 -61.26 -20.19 -115.81
N ASN A 293 -61.84 -20.84 -114.81
CA ASN A 293 -62.60 -22.08 -115.02
C ASN A 293 -63.81 -21.85 -115.93
N GLU A 294 -64.57 -20.76 -115.77
CA GLU A 294 -65.66 -20.40 -116.68
C GLU A 294 -65.17 -20.15 -118.12
N ILE A 295 -64.03 -19.49 -118.30
CA ILE A 295 -63.41 -19.28 -119.61
C ILE A 295 -62.99 -20.61 -120.23
N ASN A 296 -62.40 -21.52 -119.44
CA ASN A 296 -62.01 -22.85 -119.91
C ASN A 296 -63.22 -23.66 -120.37
N VAL A 297 -64.34 -23.63 -119.63
CA VAL A 297 -65.60 -24.27 -120.04
C VAL A 297 -66.10 -23.70 -121.37
N LYS A 298 -66.10 -22.36 -121.54
CA LYS A 298 -66.46 -21.73 -122.81
C LYS A 298 -65.52 -22.11 -123.97
N ASN A 299 -64.22 -22.24 -123.70
CA ASN A 299 -63.25 -22.68 -124.69
C ASN A 299 -63.45 -24.16 -125.07
N GLU A 300 -63.81 -25.02 -124.11
CA GLU A 300 -64.17 -26.41 -124.37
C GLU A 300 -65.46 -26.51 -125.22
N GLU A 301 -66.48 -25.70 -124.93
CA GLU A 301 -67.70 -25.58 -125.76
C GLU A 301 -67.38 -25.08 -127.18
N GLN A 302 -66.51 -24.07 -127.32
CA GLN A 302 -66.05 -23.60 -128.63
C GLN A 302 -65.23 -24.67 -129.37
N SER A 303 -64.36 -25.40 -128.68
CA SER A 303 -63.60 -26.51 -129.27
C SER A 303 -64.51 -27.64 -129.72
N ALA A 304 -65.60 -27.93 -128.99
CA ALA A 304 -66.62 -28.89 -129.41
C ALA A 304 -67.35 -28.40 -130.68
N THR A 305 -67.66 -27.10 -130.76
CA THR A 305 -68.26 -26.48 -131.95
C THR A 305 -67.31 -26.52 -133.16
N ILE A 306 -66.01 -26.27 -132.96
CA ILE A 306 -64.98 -26.39 -134.00
C ILE A 306 -64.84 -27.86 -134.45
N ASN A 307 -64.90 -28.83 -133.54
CA ASN A 307 -64.91 -30.25 -133.91
C ASN A 307 -66.15 -30.62 -134.72
N GLU A 308 -67.35 -30.10 -134.40
CA GLU A 308 -68.54 -30.28 -135.24
C GLU A 308 -68.39 -29.65 -136.64
N LEU A 309 -67.71 -28.50 -136.74
CA LEU A 309 -67.39 -27.89 -138.04
C LEU A 309 -66.35 -28.68 -138.83
N ASN A 310 -65.32 -29.23 -138.16
CA ASN A 310 -64.33 -30.10 -138.79
C ASN A 310 -64.94 -31.43 -139.29
N VAL A 311 -65.97 -31.96 -138.62
CA VAL A 311 -66.74 -33.11 -139.12
C VAL A 311 -67.54 -32.71 -140.38
N LYS A 312 -68.11 -31.49 -140.43
CA LYS A 312 -68.75 -30.95 -141.64
C LYS A 312 -67.77 -30.64 -142.79
N ASP A 313 -66.53 -30.27 -142.49
CA ASP A 313 -65.47 -30.05 -143.49
C ASP A 313 -64.82 -31.37 -143.95
N GLN A 314 -64.77 -32.40 -143.10
CA GLN A 314 -64.42 -33.76 -143.53
C GLN A 314 -65.48 -34.39 -144.44
N GLU A 315 -66.76 -34.04 -144.28
CA GLU A 315 -67.81 -34.38 -145.27
C GLU A 315 -67.66 -33.63 -146.62
N LYS A 316 -66.97 -32.48 -146.66
CA LYS A 316 -66.62 -31.78 -147.92
C LYS A 316 -65.29 -32.22 -148.54
N SER A 317 -64.34 -32.70 -147.73
CA SER A 317 -63.06 -33.22 -148.20
C SER A 317 -63.16 -34.58 -148.91
N ALA A 318 -64.30 -35.27 -148.82
CA ALA A 318 -64.55 -36.52 -149.54
C ALA A 318 -64.91 -36.32 -151.03
N THR A 319 -65.10 -35.09 -151.51
CA THR A 319 -65.46 -34.78 -152.92
C THR A 319 -64.33 -34.12 -153.71
N ILE A 320 -63.17 -33.85 -153.09
CA ILE A 320 -62.01 -33.20 -153.74
C ILE A 320 -60.74 -34.01 -153.46
N ASN A 321 -60.72 -35.26 -153.88
CA ASN A 321 -59.46 -36.03 -154.01
C ASN A 321 -59.58 -37.08 -155.14
N GLU A 322 -60.18 -36.67 -156.26
CA GLU A 322 -60.25 -37.48 -157.49
C GLU A 322 -59.54 -36.85 -158.69
N LEU A 323 -58.79 -35.75 -158.53
CA LEU A 323 -58.02 -35.16 -159.62
C LEU A 323 -56.76 -34.46 -159.09
N ASN A 324 -55.62 -35.14 -159.06
CA ASN A 324 -54.70 -35.10 -160.20
C ASN A 324 -53.38 -35.79 -159.88
N VAL A 325 -53.03 -36.68 -160.80
CA VAL A 325 -51.75 -37.37 -160.92
C VAL A 325 -50.92 -36.65 -161.99
N LYS A 326 -49.60 -36.58 -161.74
CA LYS A 326 -48.47 -36.24 -162.63
C LYS A 326 -48.12 -34.76 -162.79
N ASP A 327 -46.95 -34.40 -162.25
CA ASP A 327 -45.72 -34.44 -163.06
C ASP A 327 -44.47 -34.80 -162.23
N GLN A 328 -43.72 -35.77 -162.77
CA GLN A 328 -42.34 -36.12 -162.42
C GLN A 328 -41.40 -35.09 -163.10
N GLU A 329 -40.10 -34.88 -162.84
CA GLU A 329 -39.02 -35.64 -162.20
C GLU A 329 -37.80 -34.67 -162.18
N LYS A 330 -36.92 -34.73 -161.16
CA LYS A 330 -35.46 -34.89 -161.35
C LYS A 330 -34.67 -34.94 -160.03
N SER A 331 -33.96 -36.07 -159.88
CA SER A 331 -32.56 -36.21 -159.44
C SER A 331 -32.20 -35.70 -158.02
N ALA A 332 -32.12 -36.56 -157.00
CA ALA A 332 -31.04 -37.50 -156.65
C ALA A 332 -29.96 -36.92 -155.72
N THR A 333 -29.86 -37.58 -154.56
CA THR A 333 -28.67 -37.78 -153.70
C THR A 333 -28.39 -36.76 -152.58
N ILE A 334 -28.14 -37.33 -151.38
CA ILE A 334 -27.30 -36.85 -150.26
C ILE A 334 -28.04 -36.26 -149.03
N ASN A 335 -28.17 -37.15 -148.04
CA ASN A 335 -27.75 -37.04 -146.64
C ASN A 335 -28.35 -35.97 -145.69
N GLU A 336 -29.03 -36.51 -144.67
CA GLU A 336 -28.49 -36.51 -143.29
C GLU A 336 -28.17 -35.14 -142.66
N GLN A 337 -29.18 -34.29 -142.41
CA GLN A 337 -29.01 -33.10 -141.56
C GLN A 337 -30.28 -32.75 -140.74
N SER A 338 -30.74 -33.66 -139.89
CA SER A 338 -31.76 -33.32 -138.87
C SER A 338 -31.54 -33.93 -137.49
N ALA A 339 -30.32 -34.40 -137.19
CA ALA A 339 -29.95 -34.92 -135.87
C ALA A 339 -29.06 -34.00 -135.02
N THR A 340 -28.55 -32.87 -135.55
CA THR A 340 -27.51 -32.07 -134.86
C THR A 340 -27.98 -30.73 -134.28
N ILE A 341 -29.29 -30.55 -134.04
CA ILE A 341 -29.83 -29.37 -133.33
C ILE A 341 -30.49 -29.77 -131.99
N ASN A 342 -30.95 -31.01 -131.83
CA ASN A 342 -31.47 -31.49 -130.54
C ASN A 342 -30.40 -31.96 -129.54
N GLU A 343 -29.15 -32.19 -129.97
CA GLU A 343 -28.06 -32.52 -129.04
C GLU A 343 -27.36 -31.30 -128.39
N LEU A 344 -27.55 -30.09 -128.93
CA LEU A 344 -26.99 -28.87 -128.33
C LEU A 344 -27.91 -28.28 -127.24
N ASN A 345 -29.23 -28.45 -127.34
CA ASN A 345 -30.16 -28.00 -126.30
C ASN A 345 -30.15 -28.88 -125.04
N VAL A 346 -29.79 -30.17 -125.16
CA VAL A 346 -29.66 -31.07 -124.01
C VAL A 346 -28.36 -30.80 -123.24
N LYS A 347 -27.26 -30.44 -123.93
CA LYS A 347 -25.97 -30.09 -123.29
C LYS A 347 -25.97 -28.75 -122.54
N ASP A 348 -26.77 -27.77 -122.97
CA ASP A 348 -26.91 -26.50 -122.25
C ASP A 348 -27.89 -26.60 -121.06
N GLN A 349 -28.91 -27.46 -121.13
CA GLN A 349 -29.74 -27.78 -119.95
C GLN A 349 -28.98 -28.60 -118.88
N GLU A 350 -28.11 -29.54 -119.26
CA GLU A 350 -27.23 -30.25 -118.31
C GLU A 350 -26.20 -29.32 -117.65
N LYS A 351 -25.65 -28.33 -118.37
CA LYS A 351 -24.78 -27.32 -117.75
C LYS A 351 -25.53 -26.41 -116.78
N SER A 352 -26.77 -26.02 -117.11
CA SER A 352 -27.61 -25.22 -116.22
C SER A 352 -28.05 -26.00 -114.97
N SER A 353 -28.31 -27.31 -115.07
CA SER A 353 -28.62 -28.14 -113.90
C SER A 353 -27.39 -28.32 -113.00
N THR A 354 -26.21 -28.51 -113.60
CA THR A 354 -24.94 -28.65 -112.87
C THR A 354 -24.57 -27.35 -112.14
N ILE A 355 -24.79 -26.17 -112.74
CA ILE A 355 -24.57 -24.87 -112.09
C ILE A 355 -25.58 -24.64 -110.93
N ASN A 356 -26.84 -25.05 -111.10
CA ASN A 356 -27.83 -24.96 -110.03
C ASN A 356 -27.53 -25.92 -108.86
N GLU A 357 -27.05 -27.14 -109.13
CA GLU A 357 -26.58 -28.06 -108.08
C GLU A 357 -25.33 -27.52 -107.36
N GLN A 358 -24.38 -26.92 -108.09
CA GLN A 358 -23.21 -26.26 -107.50
C GLN A 358 -23.61 -25.06 -106.63
N SER A 359 -24.57 -24.25 -107.08
CA SER A 359 -25.15 -23.12 -106.31
C SER A 359 -25.86 -23.61 -105.04
N ALA A 360 -26.65 -24.68 -105.13
CA ALA A 360 -27.29 -25.30 -103.95
C ALA A 360 -26.26 -25.82 -102.94
N THR A 361 -25.18 -26.46 -103.42
CA THR A 361 -24.08 -26.96 -102.58
C THR A 361 -23.33 -25.80 -101.89
N ILE A 362 -23.09 -24.68 -102.59
CA ILE A 362 -22.48 -23.48 -102.01
C ILE A 362 -23.38 -22.85 -100.94
N ASN A 363 -24.69 -22.80 -101.16
CA ASN A 363 -25.64 -22.32 -100.17
C ASN A 363 -25.68 -23.21 -98.92
N GLU A 364 -25.66 -24.54 -99.06
CA GLU A 364 -25.56 -25.45 -97.91
C GLU A 364 -24.24 -25.28 -97.13
N LEU A 365 -23.12 -25.06 -97.82
CA LEU A 365 -21.84 -24.77 -97.17
C LEU A 365 -21.88 -23.44 -96.40
N ASN A 366 -22.47 -22.39 -96.98
CA ASN A 366 -22.66 -21.10 -96.31
C ASN A 366 -23.55 -21.22 -95.07
N VAL A 367 -24.63 -22.01 -95.12
CA VAL A 367 -25.49 -22.27 -93.96
C VAL A 367 -24.73 -23.01 -92.87
N LYS A 368 -23.94 -24.04 -93.22
CA LYS A 368 -23.08 -24.75 -92.26
C LYS A 368 -22.01 -23.86 -91.63
N ASP A 369 -21.43 -22.92 -92.38
CA ASP A 369 -20.45 -21.98 -91.84
C ASP A 369 -21.11 -20.92 -90.93
N GLN A 370 -22.35 -20.49 -91.24
CA GLN A 370 -23.14 -19.66 -90.34
C GLN A 370 -23.51 -20.38 -89.03
N GLU A 371 -23.90 -21.66 -89.09
CA GLU A 371 -24.17 -22.48 -87.90
C GLU A 371 -22.92 -22.66 -87.04
N LYS A 372 -21.75 -22.90 -87.65
CA LYS A 372 -20.47 -22.95 -86.92
C LYS A 372 -20.14 -21.61 -86.26
N SER A 373 -20.35 -20.49 -86.96
CA SER A 373 -20.12 -19.14 -86.41
C SER A 373 -21.05 -18.86 -85.23
N ALA A 374 -22.32 -19.23 -85.32
CA ALA A 374 -23.28 -19.13 -84.21
C ALA A 374 -22.87 -19.98 -83.01
N THR A 375 -22.39 -21.21 -83.24
CA THR A 375 -21.89 -22.11 -82.18
C THR A 375 -20.65 -21.53 -81.47
N ILE A 376 -19.72 -20.93 -82.23
CA ILE A 376 -18.53 -20.26 -81.67
C ILE A 376 -18.94 -19.06 -80.80
N ASN A 377 -19.92 -18.27 -81.25
CA ASN A 377 -20.44 -17.15 -80.46
C ASN A 377 -21.10 -17.61 -79.15
N GLU A 378 -21.89 -18.69 -79.17
CA GLU A 378 -22.46 -19.26 -77.94
C GLU A 378 -21.39 -19.75 -76.96
N ILE A 379 -20.32 -20.38 -77.47
CA ILE A 379 -19.18 -20.81 -76.64
C ILE A 379 -18.47 -19.60 -76.03
N ASN A 380 -18.24 -18.53 -76.81
CA ASN A 380 -17.63 -17.30 -76.30
C ASN A 380 -18.46 -16.66 -75.20
N VAL A 381 -19.78 -16.56 -75.37
CA VAL A 381 -20.71 -16.03 -74.34
C VAL A 381 -20.69 -16.91 -73.07
N LYS A 382 -20.59 -18.24 -73.21
CA LYS A 382 -20.42 -19.15 -72.06
C LYS A 382 -19.09 -18.93 -71.35
N ASN A 383 -17.99 -18.77 -72.10
CA ASN A 383 -16.66 -18.52 -71.54
C ASN A 383 -16.59 -17.17 -70.82
N GLU A 384 -17.21 -16.13 -71.36
CA GLU A 384 -17.32 -14.82 -70.69
C GLU A 384 -18.11 -14.90 -69.38
N LYS A 385 -19.24 -15.62 -69.37
CA LYS A 385 -20.01 -15.87 -68.13
C LYS A 385 -19.21 -16.67 -67.09
N GLN A 386 -18.44 -17.66 -67.53
CA GLN A 386 -17.53 -18.41 -66.63
C GLN A 386 -16.43 -17.50 -66.07
N SER A 387 -15.80 -16.68 -66.91
CA SER A 387 -14.78 -15.72 -66.48
C SER A 387 -15.33 -14.71 -65.46
N ALA A 388 -16.52 -14.16 -65.71
CA ALA A 388 -17.21 -13.29 -64.76
C ALA A 388 -17.52 -13.99 -63.41
N THR A 389 -17.87 -15.28 -63.46
CA THR A 389 -18.12 -16.09 -62.26
C THR A 389 -16.83 -16.32 -61.46
N ILE A 390 -15.72 -16.65 -62.14
CA ILE A 390 -14.40 -16.83 -61.53
C ILE A 390 -13.91 -15.52 -60.88
N ASN A 391 -14.10 -14.39 -61.54
CA ASN A 391 -13.74 -13.08 -60.99
C ASN A 391 -14.56 -12.75 -59.73
N LYS A 392 -15.85 -13.05 -59.75
CA LYS A 392 -16.73 -12.86 -58.58
C LYS A 392 -16.32 -13.78 -57.43
N GLN A 393 -15.98 -15.04 -57.70
CA GLN A 393 -15.47 -15.97 -56.69
C GLN A 393 -14.14 -15.51 -56.11
N SER A 394 -13.23 -14.99 -56.95
CA SER A 394 -11.94 -14.46 -56.51
C SER A 394 -12.10 -13.24 -55.61
N ALA A 395 -13.05 -12.34 -55.93
CA ALA A 395 -13.38 -11.21 -55.06
C ALA A 395 -13.90 -11.68 -53.69
N THR A 396 -14.82 -12.65 -53.66
CA THR A 396 -15.33 -13.23 -52.41
C THR A 396 -14.22 -13.90 -51.59
N ILE A 397 -13.26 -14.58 -52.24
CA ILE A 397 -12.11 -15.18 -51.58
C ILE A 397 -11.23 -14.10 -50.95
N ASN A 398 -10.98 -12.99 -51.64
CA ASN A 398 -10.20 -11.88 -51.10
C ASN A 398 -10.90 -11.22 -49.90
N ASP A 399 -12.21 -11.00 -49.98
CA ASP A 399 -13.01 -10.48 -48.85
C ASP A 399 -12.93 -11.43 -47.63
N LEU A 400 -12.95 -12.75 -47.86
CA LEU A 400 -12.80 -13.76 -46.80
C LEU A 400 -11.38 -13.76 -46.21
N ILE A 401 -10.35 -13.56 -47.03
CA ILE A 401 -8.96 -13.43 -46.57
C ILE A 401 -8.82 -12.19 -45.67
N GLU A 402 -9.41 -11.07 -46.05
CA GLU A 402 -9.37 -9.83 -45.26
C GLU A 402 -10.13 -10.00 -43.93
N GLN A 403 -11.33 -10.60 -43.95
CA GLN A 403 -12.05 -10.95 -42.71
C GLN A 403 -11.24 -11.88 -41.80
N ASN A 404 -10.54 -12.87 -42.36
CA ASN A 404 -9.70 -13.76 -41.58
C ASN A 404 -8.46 -13.07 -41.04
N HIS A 405 -7.89 -12.10 -41.78
CA HIS A 405 -6.80 -11.27 -41.28
C HIS A 405 -7.25 -10.45 -40.06
N ASP A 406 -8.43 -9.81 -40.12
CA ASP A 406 -8.96 -9.06 -38.99
C ASP A 406 -9.22 -9.95 -37.78
N LYS A 407 -9.78 -11.15 -38.00
CA LYS A 407 -9.94 -12.16 -36.94
C LYS A 407 -8.61 -12.56 -36.33
N CYS A 408 -7.58 -12.82 -37.13
CA CYS A 408 -6.23 -13.12 -36.62
C CYS A 408 -5.65 -12.00 -35.76
N LYS A 409 -5.92 -10.73 -36.12
CA LYS A 409 -5.50 -9.58 -35.32
C LYS A 409 -6.21 -9.56 -33.97
N THR A 410 -7.54 -9.71 -33.96
CA THR A 410 -8.32 -9.76 -32.71
C THR A 410 -7.93 -10.95 -31.82
N MET A 411 -7.59 -12.09 -32.42
CA MET A 411 -7.16 -13.29 -31.69
C MET A 411 -5.80 -13.09 -31.01
N LYS A 412 -4.91 -12.31 -31.64
CA LYS A 412 -3.62 -11.93 -31.05
C LYS A 412 -3.80 -10.97 -29.87
N GLU A 413 -4.66 -9.96 -30.01
CA GLU A 413 -5.00 -9.02 -28.93
C GLU A 413 -5.62 -9.77 -27.72
N LEU A 414 -6.53 -10.72 -27.97
CA LEU A 414 -7.10 -11.57 -26.92
C LEU A 414 -6.05 -12.47 -26.24
N SER A 415 -5.09 -12.99 -26.99
CA SER A 415 -3.98 -13.76 -26.42
C SER A 415 -3.13 -12.92 -25.46
N GLU A 416 -2.80 -11.69 -25.85
CA GLU A 416 -2.03 -10.77 -25.00
C GLU A 416 -2.81 -10.39 -23.73
N GLN A 417 -4.12 -10.17 -23.83
CA GLN A 417 -4.98 -9.96 -22.67
C GLN A 417 -5.00 -11.16 -21.73
N ASN A 418 -5.07 -12.38 -22.27
CA ASN A 418 -5.08 -13.61 -21.47
C ASN A 418 -3.74 -13.81 -20.73
N ASP A 419 -2.61 -13.50 -21.37
CA ASP A 419 -1.30 -13.53 -20.73
C ASP A 419 -1.21 -12.52 -19.57
N ASN A 420 -1.78 -11.33 -19.74
CA ASN A 420 -1.84 -10.32 -18.68
C ASN A 420 -2.72 -10.76 -17.50
N LEU A 421 -3.90 -11.33 -17.77
CA LEU A 421 -4.76 -11.93 -16.73
C LEU A 421 -4.02 -13.05 -15.97
N SER A 422 -3.25 -13.87 -16.68
CA SER A 422 -2.45 -14.93 -16.06
C SER A 422 -1.40 -14.36 -15.08
N LYS A 423 -0.75 -13.26 -15.46
CA LYS A 423 0.20 -12.54 -14.57
C LYS A 423 -0.50 -11.94 -13.36
N GLN A 424 -1.68 -11.34 -13.54
CA GLN A 424 -2.48 -10.81 -12.42
C GLN A 424 -2.89 -11.92 -11.46
N ASN A 425 -3.39 -13.06 -11.96
CA ASN A 425 -3.75 -14.21 -11.14
C ASN A 425 -2.56 -14.75 -10.33
N ARG A 426 -1.35 -14.75 -10.92
CA ARG A 426 -0.13 -15.13 -10.19
C ARG A 426 0.17 -14.18 -9.02
N LYS A 427 0.10 -12.87 -9.25
CA LYS A 427 0.28 -11.85 -8.18
C LYS A 427 -0.77 -12.03 -7.07
N LEU A 428 -2.02 -12.28 -7.45
CA LEU A 428 -3.11 -12.49 -6.51
C LEU A 428 -2.89 -13.74 -5.64
N SER A 429 -2.38 -14.81 -6.24
CA SER A 429 -2.00 -16.03 -5.52
C SER A 429 -0.87 -15.78 -4.52
N GLU A 430 0.18 -15.04 -4.92
CA GLU A 430 1.28 -14.65 -4.04
C GLU A 430 0.81 -13.77 -2.86
N LEU A 431 -0.15 -12.87 -3.11
CA LEU A 431 -0.75 -12.05 -2.06
C LEU A 431 -1.56 -12.91 -1.08
N ASN A 432 -2.37 -13.84 -1.59
CA ASN A 432 -3.13 -14.77 -0.75
C ASN A 432 -2.21 -15.62 0.14
N GLU A 433 -1.09 -16.10 -0.39
CA GLU A 433 -0.12 -16.89 0.39
C GLU A 433 0.52 -16.05 1.53
N LYS A 434 0.80 -14.77 1.28
CA LYS A 434 1.28 -13.84 2.32
C LYS A 434 0.22 -13.58 3.40
N LEU A 435 -1.03 -13.41 2.99
CA LEU A 435 -2.15 -13.16 3.89
C LEU A 435 -2.43 -14.38 4.78
N LEU A 436 -2.31 -15.59 4.22
CA LEU A 436 -2.40 -16.83 5.00
C LEU A 436 -1.32 -16.89 6.09
N LYS A 437 -0.06 -16.58 5.75
CA LYS A 437 1.05 -16.53 6.71
C LYS A 437 0.84 -15.49 7.80
N GLN A 438 0.25 -14.33 7.47
CA GLN A 438 -0.10 -13.32 8.48
C GLN A 438 -1.20 -13.80 9.42
N ASN A 439 -2.24 -14.46 8.90
CA ASN A 439 -3.29 -15.05 9.73
C ASN A 439 -2.73 -16.12 10.67
N ASP A 440 -1.85 -17.01 10.18
CA ASP A 440 -1.19 -18.00 11.03
C ASP A 440 -0.36 -17.34 12.13
N HIS A 441 0.34 -16.25 11.82
CA HIS A 441 1.10 -15.49 12.82
C HIS A 441 0.19 -14.83 13.87
N LEU A 442 -0.93 -14.23 13.45
CA LEU A 442 -1.92 -13.63 14.35
C LEU A 442 -2.58 -14.66 15.26
N ASN A 443 -2.94 -15.83 14.72
CA ASN A 443 -3.51 -16.93 15.51
C ASN A 443 -2.52 -17.41 16.57
N ASN A 444 -1.25 -17.60 16.22
CA ASN A 444 -0.22 -17.96 17.20
C ASN A 444 -0.04 -16.89 18.28
N LYS A 445 -0.10 -15.59 17.91
CA LYS A 445 -0.04 -14.50 18.88
C LYS A 445 -1.25 -14.50 19.81
N LEU A 446 -2.44 -14.78 19.29
CA LEU A 446 -3.66 -14.89 20.08
C LEU A 446 -3.58 -16.06 21.06
N ASP A 447 -3.10 -17.23 20.62
CA ASP A 447 -2.89 -18.40 21.50
C ASP A 447 -1.91 -18.08 22.63
N MET A 448 -0.84 -17.34 22.34
CA MET A 448 0.09 -16.87 23.37
C MET A 448 -0.59 -15.90 24.36
N GLU A 449 -1.39 -14.96 23.89
CA GLU A 449 -2.14 -14.04 24.76
C GLU A 449 -3.16 -14.77 25.65
N VAL A 450 -3.86 -15.76 25.10
CA VAL A 450 -4.77 -16.63 25.87
C VAL A 450 -3.99 -17.37 26.96
N HIS A 451 -2.83 -17.94 26.64
CA HIS A 451 -2.01 -18.65 27.62
C HIS A 451 -1.49 -17.73 28.72
N VAL A 452 -1.07 -16.50 28.38
CA VAL A 452 -0.70 -15.47 29.36
C VAL A 452 -1.90 -15.08 30.24
N GLY A 453 -3.10 -14.97 29.66
CA GLY A 453 -4.34 -14.73 30.41
C GLY A 453 -4.63 -15.82 31.44
N GLN A 454 -4.58 -17.09 31.01
CA GLN A 454 -4.76 -18.25 31.89
C GLN A 454 -3.72 -18.28 33.01
N THR A 455 -2.45 -17.98 32.69
CA THR A 455 -1.36 -17.95 33.69
C THR A 455 -1.60 -16.84 34.72
N LYS A 456 -2.07 -15.66 34.29
CA LYS A 456 -2.43 -14.56 35.21
C LYS A 456 -3.59 -14.96 36.12
N GLU A 457 -4.64 -15.58 35.59
CA GLU A 457 -5.76 -16.07 36.41
C GLU A 457 -5.29 -17.09 37.44
N GLN A 458 -4.39 -18.01 37.05
CA GLN A 458 -3.82 -19.01 37.93
C GLN A 458 -2.99 -18.38 39.06
N ILE A 459 -2.14 -17.40 38.75
CA ILE A 459 -1.38 -16.63 39.74
C ILE A 459 -2.32 -15.87 40.70
N ILE A 460 -3.39 -15.25 40.19
CA ILE A 460 -4.36 -14.54 41.02
C ILE A 460 -5.08 -15.52 41.97
N ALA A 461 -5.44 -16.71 41.50
CA ALA A 461 -6.05 -17.74 42.32
C ALA A 461 -5.11 -18.21 43.44
N GLU A 462 -3.84 -18.49 43.11
CA GLU A 462 -2.81 -18.86 44.08
C GLU A 462 -2.57 -17.77 45.13
N GLN A 463 -2.45 -16.50 44.70
CA GLN A 463 -2.30 -15.36 45.60
C GLN A 463 -3.52 -15.19 46.52
N SER A 464 -4.72 -15.38 45.98
CA SER A 464 -5.96 -15.29 46.77
C SER A 464 -6.02 -16.37 47.85
N GLN A 465 -5.63 -17.60 47.53
CA GLN A 465 -5.53 -18.68 48.51
C GLN A 465 -4.51 -18.36 49.60
N LEU A 466 -3.32 -17.87 49.22
CA LEU A 466 -2.26 -17.51 50.16
C LEU A 466 -2.69 -16.38 51.11
N ILE A 467 -3.46 -15.41 50.61
CA ILE A 467 -4.05 -14.34 51.42
C ILE A 467 -5.03 -14.90 52.46
N GLU A 468 -5.90 -15.84 52.07
CA GLU A 468 -6.84 -16.46 53.00
C GLU A 468 -6.11 -17.31 54.07
N GLU A 469 -5.06 -18.05 53.69
CA GLU A 469 -4.20 -18.76 54.63
C GLU A 469 -3.53 -17.79 55.61
N GLN A 470 -2.99 -16.67 55.13
CA GLN A 470 -2.40 -15.63 55.99
C GLN A 470 -3.43 -15.01 56.94
N LYS A 471 -4.66 -14.75 56.48
CA LYS A 471 -5.74 -14.25 57.34
C LYS A 471 -6.09 -15.24 58.45
N ALA A 472 -6.14 -16.54 58.14
CA ALA A 472 -6.39 -17.59 59.13
C ALA A 472 -5.30 -17.60 60.22
N ILE A 473 -4.02 -17.59 59.83
CA ILE A 473 -2.88 -17.54 60.75
C ILE A 473 -2.94 -16.29 61.64
N ILE A 474 -3.21 -15.11 61.06
CA ILE A 474 -3.36 -13.86 61.82
C ILE A 474 -4.52 -13.98 62.82
N GLY A 475 -5.62 -14.63 62.44
CA GLY A 475 -6.74 -14.94 63.33
C GLY A 475 -6.32 -15.75 64.54
N GLU A 476 -5.63 -16.87 64.33
CA GLU A 476 -5.12 -17.74 65.40
C GLU A 476 -4.11 -17.03 66.31
N GLN A 477 -3.20 -16.23 65.73
CA GLN A 477 -2.25 -15.42 66.50
C GLN A 477 -2.97 -14.39 67.36
N LYS A 478 -4.03 -13.76 66.85
CA LYS A 478 -4.84 -12.78 67.58
C LYS A 478 -5.60 -13.43 68.74
N GLU A 479 -6.16 -14.62 68.55
CA GLU A 479 -6.78 -15.40 69.64
C GLU A 479 -5.77 -15.78 70.71
N SER A 480 -4.59 -16.25 70.31
CA SER A 480 -3.48 -16.57 71.21
C SER A 480 -3.04 -15.36 72.03
N LEU A 481 -2.94 -14.19 71.40
CA LEU A 481 -2.61 -12.92 72.07
C LEU A 481 -3.70 -12.48 73.05
N MET A 482 -4.98 -12.66 72.69
CA MET A 482 -6.10 -12.36 73.60
C MET A 482 -6.08 -13.26 74.84
N LYS A 483 -5.75 -14.54 74.67
CA LYS A 483 -5.57 -15.47 75.79
C LYS A 483 -4.41 -15.02 76.68
N TYR A 484 -3.25 -14.72 76.10
CA TYR A 484 -2.09 -14.22 76.86
C TYR A 484 -2.41 -12.94 77.66
N LYS A 485 -3.11 -11.98 77.05
CA LYS A 485 -3.54 -10.74 77.74
C LYS A 485 -4.50 -11.02 78.90
N LYS A 486 -5.37 -12.03 78.78
CA LYS A 486 -6.26 -12.45 79.86
C LYS A 486 -5.47 -13.08 81.00
N ASP A 487 -4.54 -13.98 80.67
CA ASP A 487 -3.68 -14.65 81.64
C ASP A 487 -2.77 -13.64 82.38
N ASP A 488 -2.17 -12.65 81.68
CA ASP A 488 -1.40 -11.55 82.30
C ASP A 488 -2.27 -10.72 83.26
N LYS A 489 -3.51 -10.42 82.87
CA LYS A 489 -4.45 -9.67 83.72
C LYS A 489 -4.82 -10.46 84.98
N ASP A 490 -5.02 -11.76 84.86
CA ASP A 490 -5.32 -12.63 86.00
C ASP A 490 -4.08 -12.82 86.90
N LEU A 491 -2.88 -12.91 86.33
CA LEU A 491 -1.62 -12.94 87.08
C LEU A 491 -1.38 -11.64 87.86
N ARG A 492 -1.63 -10.48 87.23
CA ARG A 492 -1.58 -9.17 87.92
C ARG A 492 -2.56 -9.10 89.09
N ARG A 493 -3.77 -9.64 88.95
CA ARG A 493 -4.74 -9.74 90.06
C ARG A 493 -4.21 -10.60 91.20
N GLN A 494 -3.63 -11.76 90.87
CA GLN A 494 -3.03 -12.65 91.88
C GLN A 494 -1.85 -11.98 92.60
N MET A 495 -1.00 -11.24 91.90
CA MET A 495 0.10 -10.49 92.52
C MET A 495 -0.42 -9.41 93.47
N VAL A 496 -1.42 -8.63 93.07
CA VAL A 496 -2.04 -7.63 93.96
C VAL A 496 -2.64 -8.26 95.20
N GLU A 497 -3.29 -9.43 95.06
CA GLU A 497 -3.83 -10.16 96.21
C GLU A 497 -2.72 -10.72 97.10
N GLN A 498 -1.63 -11.22 96.51
CA GLN A 498 -0.47 -11.70 97.26
C GLN A 498 0.22 -10.55 98.02
N ASP A 499 0.36 -9.37 97.41
CA ASP A 499 0.90 -8.17 98.07
C ASP A 499 0.01 -7.74 99.24
N ARG A 500 -1.32 -7.83 99.08
CA ARG A 500 -2.27 -7.58 100.17
C ARG A 500 -2.09 -8.58 101.31
N ILE A 501 -1.98 -9.89 101.02
CA ILE A 501 -1.73 -10.92 102.05
C ILE A 501 -0.39 -10.67 102.75
N ASN A 502 0.66 -10.34 102.01
CA ASN A 502 1.97 -10.04 102.56
C ASN A 502 1.92 -8.80 103.46
N GLN A 503 1.16 -7.78 103.09
CA GLN A 503 0.94 -6.58 103.90
C GLN A 503 0.20 -6.91 105.20
N ASP A 504 -0.89 -7.68 105.12
CA ASP A 504 -1.64 -8.14 106.30
C ASP A 504 -0.75 -8.96 107.25
N LEU A 505 0.10 -9.85 106.72
CA LEU A 505 1.09 -10.60 107.50
C LEU A 505 2.13 -9.67 108.14
N TYR A 506 2.60 -8.65 107.43
CA TYR A 506 3.57 -7.68 107.94
C TYR A 506 2.97 -6.87 109.11
N ASP A 507 1.71 -6.46 108.99
CA ASP A 507 0.97 -5.75 110.03
C ASP A 507 0.74 -6.65 111.25
N GLN A 508 0.36 -7.93 111.06
CA GLN A 508 0.30 -8.91 112.15
C GLN A 508 1.66 -9.12 112.84
N LEU A 509 2.75 -9.20 112.07
CA LEU A 509 4.10 -9.35 112.63
C LEU A 509 4.52 -8.11 113.44
N LYS A 510 4.11 -6.92 112.98
CA LYS A 510 4.32 -5.65 113.67
C LYS A 510 3.56 -5.59 114.99
N ASP A 511 2.32 -6.07 115.03
CA ASP A 511 1.51 -6.18 116.24
C ASP A 511 2.11 -7.16 117.25
N VAL A 512 2.60 -8.33 116.79
CA VAL A 512 3.33 -9.28 117.65
C VAL A 512 4.62 -8.67 118.19
N LYS A 513 5.36 -7.93 117.36
CA LYS A 513 6.60 -7.25 117.78
C LYS A 513 6.34 -6.13 118.80
N MET A 514 5.17 -5.49 118.75
CA MET A 514 4.71 -4.52 119.75
C MET A 514 4.31 -5.21 121.06
N LEU A 515 3.70 -6.40 121.02
CA LEU A 515 3.34 -7.19 122.21
C LEU A 515 4.56 -7.83 122.92
N CYS A 516 5.65 -8.10 122.21
CA CYS A 516 6.89 -8.63 122.79
C CYS A 516 7.82 -7.56 123.39
N LYS A 517 7.50 -6.27 123.23
CA LYS A 517 8.18 -5.13 123.86
C LYS A 517 7.44 -4.72 125.11
#